data_AF-A0A6F8Y571-F1
#
_entry.id   AF-A0A6F8Y571-F1
#
_cell.length_a   1.000
_cell.length_b   1.000
_cell.length_c   1.000
_cell.angle_alpha   90.00
_cell.angle_beta   90.00
_cell.angle_gamma   90.00
#
_symmetry.space_group_name_H-M   'P 1'
#
loop_
_entity.id
_entity.type
_entity.pdbx_description
1 polymer ?
#
loop_
_entity_poly.entity_id
_entity_poly.type
_entity_poly.pdbx_seq_one_letter_code
_entity_poly.pdbx_strand_id
1 'polypeptide(L)'
;MHAVVVEWSTDYVAVPRDGVPELVSIKHRDPGQGEWQMSQLREVVRDLHMVWREEGERCRCAFASNAAISSDAATKLAHKLGDYIDADVDEVARFQRVLAMPDPPLPRRAEITAVGVRDMEGALSLLDRDPRYAEECYRTLVNRIGAVATEEPPTPEERIGRLTGTLRMVTERSAPRLEEQTLLIGDLRDLVLRTHAEYAGRMPRLLHARAPSVREPIREDERWQGETRFGSAPIGTSSTNRCR
;
A
#
# COMPACT_ATOMS: atom_id res chain seq x y z
N MET A 1 4.47 2.59 11.17
CA MET A 1 4.80 3.87 10.50
C MET A 1 4.40 5.03 11.40
N HIS A 2 5.17 6.13 11.43
CA HIS A 2 4.86 7.33 12.23
C HIS A 2 4.48 8.52 11.33
N ALA A 3 5.27 8.75 10.28
CA ALA A 3 5.05 9.81 9.31
C ALA A 3 5.49 9.37 7.91
N VAL A 4 5.08 10.13 6.91
CA VAL A 4 5.54 10.04 5.52
C VAL A 4 5.94 11.43 5.07
N VAL A 5 7.14 11.57 4.51
CA VAL A 5 7.55 12.79 3.80
C VAL A 5 7.33 12.55 2.31
N VAL A 6 6.43 13.33 1.73
CA VAL A 6 6.05 13.18 0.32
C VAL A 6 6.91 14.11 -0.51
N GLU A 7 7.74 13.54 -1.38
CA GLU A 7 8.55 14.33 -2.31
C GLU A 7 7.76 14.53 -3.60
N TRP A 8 7.46 13.48 -4.35
CA TRP A 8 6.56 13.54 -5.50
C TRP A 8 5.77 12.25 -5.63
N SER A 9 4.87 12.16 -6.61
CA SER A 9 3.90 11.07 -6.71
C SER A 9 4.48 9.65 -6.80
N THR A 10 5.78 9.50 -7.10
CA THR A 10 6.42 8.20 -7.28
C THR A 10 7.52 7.89 -6.26
N ASP A 11 7.92 8.83 -5.41
CA ASP A 11 8.98 8.62 -4.44
C ASP A 11 8.65 9.33 -3.11
N TYR A 12 8.82 8.62 -2.00
CA TYR A 12 8.58 9.17 -0.66
C TYR A 12 9.54 8.57 0.37
N VAL A 13 9.67 9.25 1.50
CA VAL A 13 10.40 8.75 2.66
C VAL A 13 9.41 8.35 3.75
N ALA A 14 9.33 7.05 4.05
CA ALA A 14 8.63 6.57 5.22
C ALA A 14 9.48 6.78 6.47
N VAL A 15 8.87 7.29 7.53
CA VAL A 15 9.51 7.47 8.84
C VAL A 15 8.85 6.54 9.83
N PRO A 16 9.42 5.36 10.11
CA PRO A 16 8.87 4.41 11.06
C PRO A 16 9.18 4.83 12.50
N ARG A 17 8.56 4.15 13.47
CA ARG A 17 8.76 4.47 14.89
C ARG A 17 10.15 4.08 15.41
N ASP A 18 10.82 3.14 14.73
CA ASP A 18 12.20 2.74 15.03
C ASP A 18 13.23 3.82 14.63
N GLY A 19 12.80 4.85 13.89
CA GLY A 19 13.61 5.99 13.50
C GLY A 19 14.52 5.73 12.30
N VAL A 20 14.52 4.53 11.70
CA VAL A 20 15.30 4.25 10.49
C VAL A 20 14.45 4.55 9.26
N PRO A 21 14.73 5.66 8.53
CA PRO A 21 13.92 6.03 7.38
C PRO A 21 14.02 4.99 6.27
N GLU A 22 12.95 4.89 5.49
CA GLU A 22 12.88 4.03 4.32
C GLU A 22 12.55 4.88 3.10
N LEU A 23 13.45 4.84 2.11
CA LEU A 23 13.24 5.47 0.80
C LEU A 23 12.44 4.50 -0.07
N VAL A 24 11.26 4.92 -0.51
CA VAL A 24 10.38 4.09 -1.32
C VAL A 24 10.21 4.71 -2.70
N SER A 25 10.59 3.96 -3.73
CA SER A 25 10.31 4.26 -5.13
C SER A 25 9.16 3.39 -5.63
N ILE A 26 8.04 4.01 -5.99
CA ILE A 26 6.89 3.38 -6.63
C ILE A 26 6.96 3.62 -8.14
N LYS A 27 7.00 2.57 -8.95
CA LYS A 27 6.87 2.69 -10.41
C LYS A 27 5.66 1.92 -10.93
N HIS A 28 4.88 2.56 -11.79
CA HIS A 28 3.71 1.96 -12.44
C HIS A 28 3.99 1.59 -13.89
N ARG A 29 3.37 0.51 -14.34
CA ARG A 29 3.28 0.05 -15.73
C ARG A 29 1.85 0.08 -16.23
N ASP A 30 1.67 0.60 -17.43
CA ASP A 30 0.40 0.58 -18.14
C ASP A 30 0.16 -0.79 -18.80
N PRO A 31 -1.11 -1.15 -19.07
CA PRO A 31 -1.43 -2.35 -19.84
C PRO A 31 -0.65 -2.40 -21.16
N GLY A 32 0.04 -3.51 -21.42
CA GLY A 32 0.83 -3.72 -22.63
C GLY A 32 2.33 -3.39 -22.50
N GLN A 33 2.78 -2.77 -21.41
CA GLN A 33 4.21 -2.50 -21.19
C GLN A 33 5.03 -3.72 -20.72
N GLY A 34 4.35 -4.84 -20.41
CA GLY A 34 4.98 -6.10 -19.98
C GLY A 34 5.58 -6.07 -18.57
N GLU A 35 6.33 -7.12 -18.26
CA GLU A 35 7.12 -7.22 -17.03
C GLU A 35 8.34 -6.28 -17.07
N TRP A 36 8.85 -5.95 -15.89
CA TRP A 36 10.08 -5.16 -15.79
C TRP A 36 11.26 -5.87 -16.44
N GLN A 37 11.90 -5.18 -17.39
CA GLN A 37 13.18 -5.61 -17.94
C GLN A 37 14.32 -5.05 -17.12
N MET A 38 15.46 -5.75 -17.14
CA MET A 38 16.64 -5.35 -16.37
C MET A 38 17.17 -3.96 -16.70
N SER A 39 17.13 -3.55 -17.97
CA SER A 39 17.56 -2.20 -18.37
C SER A 39 16.73 -1.10 -17.72
N GLN A 40 15.46 -1.37 -17.42
CA GLN A 40 14.52 -0.41 -16.84
C GLN A 40 14.61 -0.38 -15.31
N LEU A 41 14.95 -1.52 -14.68
CA LEU A 41 15.22 -1.58 -13.24
C LEU A 41 16.55 -0.92 -12.87
N ARG A 42 17.53 -0.95 -13.78
CA ARG A 42 18.87 -0.39 -13.56
C ARG A 42 18.81 1.04 -13.03
N GLU A 43 18.04 1.91 -13.68
CA GLU A 43 17.98 3.34 -13.32
C GLU A 43 17.44 3.53 -11.90
N VAL A 44 16.32 2.88 -11.59
CA VAL A 44 15.68 3.00 -10.27
C VAL A 44 16.56 2.45 -9.16
N VAL A 45 17.16 1.28 -9.38
CA VAL A 45 18.03 0.63 -8.38
C VAL A 45 19.31 1.43 -8.17
N ARG A 46 19.88 2.00 -9.24
CA ARG A 46 21.05 2.89 -9.15
C ARG A 46 20.73 4.15 -8.35
N ASP A 47 19.60 4.79 -8.62
CA ASP A 47 19.21 6.01 -7.90
C ASP A 47 18.98 5.73 -6.41
N LEU A 48 18.29 4.62 -6.08
CA LEU A 48 18.12 4.17 -4.68
C LEU A 48 19.47 3.89 -3.99
N HIS A 49 20.40 3.26 -4.70
CA HIS A 49 21.74 2.99 -4.18
C HIS A 49 22.55 4.27 -3.95
N MET A 50 22.53 5.21 -4.91
CA MET A 50 23.24 6.47 -4.78
C MET A 50 22.78 7.25 -3.56
N VAL A 51 21.47 7.37 -3.37
CA VAL A 51 20.89 8.05 -2.21
C VAL A 51 21.25 7.33 -0.90
N TRP A 52 21.14 6.00 -0.86
CA TRP A 52 21.53 5.20 0.31
C TRP A 52 23.01 5.40 0.69
N ARG A 53 23.89 5.42 -0.32
CA ARG A 53 25.33 5.64 -0.14
C ARG A 53 25.63 7.07 0.34
N GLU A 54 25.01 8.08 -0.27
CA GLU A 54 25.18 9.49 0.12
C GLU A 54 24.69 9.76 1.56
N GLU A 55 23.69 9.02 2.02
CA GLU A 55 23.20 9.06 3.40
C GLU A 55 24.02 8.20 4.38
N GLY A 56 25.16 7.67 3.95
CA GLY A 56 26.07 6.90 4.79
C GLY A 56 25.50 5.55 5.20
N GLU A 57 24.72 4.92 4.32
CA GLU A 57 24.10 3.60 4.52
C GLU A 57 23.06 3.54 5.66
N ARG A 58 22.47 4.68 6.05
CA ARG A 58 21.59 4.82 7.23
C ARG A 58 20.09 4.68 6.95
N CYS A 59 19.69 4.36 5.73
CA CYS A 59 18.28 4.16 5.36
C CYS A 59 18.02 2.76 4.81
N ARG A 60 16.75 2.35 4.82
CA ARG A 60 16.23 1.24 4.01
C ARG A 60 15.83 1.75 2.63
N CYS A 61 15.77 0.85 1.66
CA CYS A 61 15.28 1.16 0.32
C CYS A 61 14.18 0.17 -0.07
N ALA A 62 13.14 0.65 -0.74
CA ALA A 62 12.11 -0.21 -1.29
C ALA A 62 11.77 0.18 -2.73
N PHE A 63 11.66 -0.81 -3.60
CA PHE A 63 11.14 -0.64 -4.95
C PHE A 63 9.80 -1.37 -5.08
N ALA A 64 8.72 -0.61 -5.20
CA ALA A 64 7.37 -1.16 -5.31
C ALA A 64 6.80 -0.94 -6.72
N SER A 65 6.14 -1.97 -7.26
CA SER A 65 5.51 -1.87 -8.59
C SER A 65 4.23 -2.69 -8.73
N ASN A 66 3.39 -2.28 -9.67
CA ASN A 66 2.19 -3.03 -10.07
C ASN A 66 2.49 -4.13 -11.10
N ALA A 67 3.69 -4.14 -11.67
CA ALA A 67 4.15 -5.19 -12.57
C ALA A 67 5.13 -6.10 -11.84
N ALA A 68 5.01 -7.40 -12.10
CA ALA A 68 6.01 -8.35 -11.64
C ALA A 68 7.37 -8.04 -12.24
N ILE A 69 8.39 -8.30 -11.42
CA ILE A 69 9.75 -8.47 -11.90
C ILE A 69 9.80 -9.90 -12.46
N SER A 70 10.19 -10.07 -13.71
CA SER A 70 10.33 -11.40 -14.29
C SER A 70 11.30 -12.24 -13.46
N SER A 71 11.11 -13.56 -13.37
CA SER A 71 12.02 -14.43 -12.62
C SER A 71 13.47 -14.33 -13.12
N ASP A 72 13.65 -14.13 -14.43
CA ASP A 72 14.92 -13.83 -15.08
C ASP A 72 15.49 -12.47 -14.62
N ALA A 73 14.67 -11.42 -14.53
CA ALA A 73 15.10 -10.12 -14.03
C ALA A 73 15.48 -10.19 -12.54
N ALA A 74 14.71 -10.88 -11.69
CA ALA A 74 15.05 -11.05 -10.28
C ALA A 74 16.39 -11.80 -10.11
N THR A 75 16.59 -12.87 -10.88
CA THR A 75 17.84 -13.64 -10.90
C THR A 75 19.01 -12.79 -11.40
N LYS A 76 18.82 -12.05 -12.50
CA LYS A 76 19.85 -11.16 -13.04
C LYS A 76 20.18 -10.01 -12.10
N LEU A 77 19.20 -9.47 -11.39
CA LEU A 77 19.43 -8.44 -10.39
C LEU A 77 20.33 -8.98 -9.28
N ALA A 78 20.09 -10.19 -8.78
CA ALA A 78 20.94 -10.80 -7.76
C ALA A 78 22.41 -10.97 -8.22
N HIS A 79 22.64 -11.29 -9.49
CA HIS A 79 23.99 -11.54 -10.03
C HIS A 79 24.70 -10.33 -10.63
N LYS A 80 23.95 -9.35 -11.15
CA LYS A 80 24.48 -8.19 -11.89
C LYS A 80 24.29 -6.87 -11.16
N LEU A 81 23.86 -6.89 -9.90
CA LEU A 81 23.63 -5.66 -9.15
C LEU A 81 24.87 -4.77 -9.15
N GLY A 82 26.06 -5.34 -8.91
CA GLY A 82 27.33 -4.62 -8.88
C GLY A 82 27.60 -3.81 -10.15
N ASP A 83 27.37 -4.40 -11.34
CA ASP A 83 27.53 -3.71 -12.63
C ASP A 83 26.57 -2.53 -12.79
N TYR A 84 25.41 -2.57 -12.14
CA TYR A 84 24.36 -1.56 -12.27
C TYR A 84 24.57 -0.38 -11.34
N ILE A 85 25.00 -0.67 -10.12
CA ILE A 85 25.23 0.34 -9.08
C ILE A 85 26.69 0.80 -9.02
N ASP A 86 27.56 0.23 -9.87
CA ASP A 86 28.99 0.52 -9.92
C ASP A 86 29.66 0.38 -8.55
N ALA A 87 29.46 -0.79 -7.92
CA ALA A 87 29.91 -1.07 -6.56
C ALA A 87 30.61 -2.43 -6.44
N ASP A 88 31.49 -2.53 -5.44
CA ASP A 88 32.17 -3.79 -5.14
C ASP A 88 31.24 -4.83 -4.49
N VAL A 89 31.73 -6.06 -4.35
CA VAL A 89 30.95 -7.19 -3.82
C VAL A 89 30.46 -6.95 -2.39
N ASP A 90 31.22 -6.23 -1.57
CA ASP A 90 30.87 -5.99 -0.17
C ASP A 90 29.76 -4.94 -0.09
N GLU A 91 29.86 -3.87 -0.87
CA GLU A 91 28.83 -2.83 -0.97
C GLU A 91 27.53 -3.38 -1.58
N VAL A 92 27.61 -4.22 -2.62
CA VAL A 92 26.47 -4.96 -3.17
C VAL A 92 25.77 -5.78 -2.07
N ALA A 93 26.53 -6.55 -1.29
CA ALA A 93 25.97 -7.37 -0.23
C ALA A 93 25.35 -6.54 0.93
N ARG A 94 25.87 -5.35 1.21
CA ARG A 94 25.25 -4.41 2.17
C ARG A 94 23.95 -3.84 1.61
N PHE A 95 23.95 -3.37 0.35
CA PHE A 95 22.78 -2.79 -0.28
C PHE A 95 21.64 -3.80 -0.47
N GLN A 96 21.95 -5.04 -0.88
CA GLN A 96 20.95 -6.12 -1.01
C GLN A 96 20.20 -6.41 0.28
N ARG A 97 20.83 -6.22 1.45
CA ARG A 97 20.17 -6.45 2.75
C ARG A 97 19.16 -5.37 3.11
N VAL A 98 19.27 -4.17 2.52
CA VAL A 98 18.39 -3.04 2.81
C VAL A 98 17.40 -2.75 1.68
N LEU A 99 17.59 -3.35 0.49
CA LEU A 99 16.70 -3.22 -0.65
C LEU A 99 15.55 -4.24 -0.57
N ALA A 100 14.34 -3.76 -0.29
CA ALA A 100 13.11 -4.51 -0.38
C ALA A 100 12.50 -4.39 -1.79
N MET A 101 12.00 -5.51 -2.31
CA MET A 101 11.18 -5.56 -3.51
C MET A 101 9.88 -6.30 -3.16
N PRO A 102 8.89 -5.62 -2.55
CA PRO A 102 7.64 -6.24 -2.18
C PRO A 102 6.96 -6.91 -3.38
N ASP A 103 6.38 -8.09 -3.14
CA ASP A 103 5.69 -8.84 -4.18
C ASP A 103 4.52 -8.01 -4.76
N PRO A 104 4.34 -8.02 -6.08
CA PRO A 104 3.15 -7.44 -6.71
C PRO A 104 1.86 -8.19 -6.26
N PRO A 105 0.68 -7.57 -6.42
CA PRO A 105 0.46 -6.38 -7.24
C PRO A 105 0.11 -5.14 -6.42
N LEU A 106 0.89 -4.07 -6.58
CA LEU A 106 0.29 -2.74 -6.50
C LEU A 106 -0.82 -2.64 -7.57
N PRO A 107 -1.89 -1.85 -7.33
CA PRO A 107 -2.91 -1.63 -8.34
C PRO A 107 -2.33 -0.98 -9.61
N ARG A 108 -2.90 -1.32 -10.77
CA ARG A 108 -2.61 -0.57 -12.01
C ARG A 108 -3.14 0.85 -11.88
N ARG A 109 -2.58 1.78 -12.67
CA ARG A 109 -2.96 3.20 -12.62
C ARG A 109 -4.47 3.42 -12.69
N ALA A 110 -5.15 2.73 -13.62
CA ALA A 110 -6.61 2.82 -13.79
C ALA A 110 -7.42 2.21 -12.61
N GLU A 111 -6.78 1.40 -11.77
CA GLU A 111 -7.39 0.67 -10.66
C GLU A 111 -7.09 1.31 -9.30
N ILE A 112 -6.09 2.21 -9.20
CA ILE A 112 -5.64 2.82 -7.94
C ILE A 112 -6.82 3.37 -7.14
N THR A 113 -7.69 4.16 -7.78
CA THR A 113 -8.85 4.75 -7.10
C THR A 113 -9.79 3.68 -6.56
N ALA A 114 -10.14 2.69 -7.37
CA ALA A 114 -11.08 1.65 -6.95
C ALA A 114 -10.53 0.79 -5.79
N VAL A 115 -9.24 0.44 -5.85
CA VAL A 115 -8.57 -0.28 -4.76
C VAL A 115 -8.48 0.58 -3.51
N GLY A 116 -8.06 1.84 -3.64
CA GLY A 116 -7.96 2.77 -2.52
C GLY A 116 -9.29 3.04 -1.81
N VAL A 117 -10.40 3.12 -2.56
CA VAL A 117 -11.75 3.21 -1.97
C VAL A 117 -12.10 1.95 -1.20
N ARG A 118 -11.87 0.75 -1.77
CA ARG A 118 -12.11 -0.52 -1.08
C ARG A 118 -11.29 -0.66 0.20
N ASP A 119 -10.02 -0.27 0.16
CA ASP A 119 -9.15 -0.31 1.34
C ASP A 119 -9.64 0.68 2.41
N MET A 120 -10.14 1.85 1.99
CA MET A 120 -10.77 2.82 2.89
C MET A 120 -12.07 2.29 3.49
N GLU A 121 -12.90 1.54 2.76
CA GLU A 121 -14.08 0.86 3.32
C GLU A 121 -13.69 -0.11 4.45
N GLY A 122 -12.62 -0.90 4.22
CA GLY A 122 -12.06 -1.78 5.24
C GLY A 122 -11.53 -1.01 6.46
N ALA A 123 -10.80 0.08 6.23
CA ALA A 123 -10.29 0.93 7.30
C ALA A 123 -11.41 1.59 8.13
N LEU A 124 -12.45 2.11 7.48
CA LEU A 124 -13.62 2.68 8.16
C LEU A 124 -14.35 1.61 8.98
N SER A 125 -14.51 0.40 8.44
CA SER A 125 -15.12 -0.72 9.16
C SER A 125 -14.35 -1.07 10.43
N LEU A 126 -13.01 -1.14 10.37
CA LEU A 126 -12.15 -1.40 11.53
C LEU A 126 -12.18 -0.28 12.58
N LEU A 127 -12.66 0.91 12.21
CA LEU A 127 -12.80 2.07 13.09
C LEU A 127 -14.23 2.25 13.62
N ASP A 128 -15.11 1.25 13.40
CA ASP A 128 -16.54 1.32 13.70
C ASP A 128 -17.19 2.56 13.05
N ARG A 129 -16.91 2.77 11.76
CA ARG A 129 -17.46 3.86 10.95
C ARG A 129 -18.20 3.30 9.73
N ASP A 130 -19.23 4.03 9.29
CA ASP A 130 -20.04 3.66 8.12
C ASP A 130 -19.18 3.67 6.84
N PRO A 131 -18.96 2.51 6.18
CA PRO A 131 -18.07 2.39 5.03
C PRO A 131 -18.57 3.13 3.79
N ARG A 132 -19.85 3.49 3.72
CA ARG A 132 -20.42 4.14 2.52
C ARG A 132 -19.81 5.50 2.19
N TYR A 133 -19.06 6.10 3.11
CA TYR A 133 -18.35 7.37 2.93
C TYR A 133 -16.86 7.18 2.56
N ALA A 134 -16.46 5.96 2.19
CA ALA A 134 -15.09 5.63 1.87
C ALA A 134 -14.57 6.43 0.67
N GLU A 135 -15.40 6.67 -0.35
CA GLU A 135 -14.99 7.43 -1.54
C GLU A 135 -14.60 8.87 -1.18
N GLU A 136 -15.41 9.56 -0.38
CA GLU A 136 -15.10 10.92 0.04
C GLU A 136 -13.89 10.97 0.97
N CYS A 137 -13.78 10.03 1.90
CA CYS A 137 -12.62 9.92 2.78
C CYS A 137 -11.33 9.68 1.99
N TYR A 138 -11.34 8.74 1.03
CA TYR A 138 -10.21 8.44 0.16
C TYR A 138 -9.84 9.64 -0.71
N ARG A 139 -10.82 10.28 -1.35
CA ARG A 139 -10.58 11.48 -2.18
C ARG A 139 -9.96 12.62 -1.36
N THR A 140 -10.46 12.88 -0.16
CA THR A 140 -9.89 13.91 0.73
C THR A 140 -8.45 13.58 1.13
N LEU A 141 -8.16 12.30 1.39
CA LEU A 141 -6.80 11.85 1.68
C LEU A 141 -5.86 12.04 0.48
N VAL A 142 -6.27 11.62 -0.71
CA VAL A 142 -5.49 11.81 -1.95
C VAL A 142 -5.25 13.28 -2.24
N ASN A 143 -6.27 14.13 -2.08
CA ASN A 143 -6.12 15.59 -2.24
C ASN A 143 -5.11 16.17 -1.24
N ARG A 144 -5.11 15.68 0.01
CA ARG A 144 -4.11 16.13 1.00
C ARG A 144 -2.70 15.70 0.61
N ILE A 145 -2.53 14.46 0.15
CA ILE A 145 -1.22 13.95 -0.33
C ILE A 145 -0.76 14.78 -1.54
N GLY A 146 -1.64 15.02 -2.51
CA GLY A 146 -1.32 15.83 -3.68
C GLY A 146 -0.97 17.28 -3.36
N ALA A 147 -1.59 17.86 -2.33
CA ALA A 147 -1.32 19.24 -1.91
C ALA A 147 0.04 19.43 -1.22
N VAL A 148 0.64 18.36 -0.69
CA VAL A 148 1.97 18.41 -0.06
C VAL A 148 3.07 17.86 -0.97
N ALA A 149 2.69 17.12 -2.03
CA ALA A 149 3.62 16.63 -3.02
C ALA A 149 4.24 17.79 -3.79
N THR A 150 5.50 17.61 -4.16
CA THR A 150 6.29 18.57 -4.94
C THR A 150 6.49 18.07 -6.36
N GLU A 151 7.00 18.95 -7.22
CA GLU A 151 7.31 18.60 -8.61
C GLU A 151 8.58 17.72 -8.68
N GLU A 152 8.54 16.71 -9.55
CA GLU A 152 9.70 15.86 -9.81
C GLU A 152 10.82 16.69 -10.46
N PRO A 153 12.05 16.66 -9.92
CA PRO A 153 13.18 17.36 -10.53
C PRO A 153 13.45 16.87 -11.97
N PRO A 154 13.82 17.77 -12.91
CA PRO A 154 13.98 17.43 -14.32
C PRO A 154 15.17 16.54 -14.64
N THR A 155 16.18 16.46 -13.75
CA THR A 155 17.39 15.65 -13.96
C THR A 155 17.57 14.60 -12.87
N PRO A 156 18.18 13.43 -13.18
CA PRO A 156 18.52 12.44 -12.16
C PRO A 156 19.40 13.00 -11.04
N GLU A 157 20.36 13.87 -11.36
CA GLU A 157 21.27 14.47 -10.38
C GLU A 157 20.52 15.37 -9.38
N GLU A 158 19.59 16.19 -9.87
CA GLU A 158 18.74 17.02 -9.00
C GLU A 158 17.78 16.15 -8.18
N ARG A 159 17.25 15.07 -8.77
CA ARG A 159 16.41 14.10 -8.07
C ARG A 159 17.14 13.45 -6.90
N ILE A 160 18.35 12.94 -7.14
CA ILE A 160 19.21 12.32 -6.12
C ILE A 160 19.56 13.35 -5.04
N GLY A 161 20.06 14.53 -5.43
CA GLY A 161 20.44 15.57 -4.47
C GLY A 161 19.28 16.01 -3.58
N ARG A 162 18.05 16.07 -4.14
CA ARG A 162 16.84 16.37 -3.39
C ARG A 162 16.48 15.25 -2.40
N LEU A 163 16.44 13.99 -2.83
CA LEU A 163 16.14 12.84 -1.96
C LEU A 163 17.14 12.70 -0.81
N THR A 164 18.43 12.83 -1.12
CA THR A 164 19.50 12.85 -0.13
C THR A 164 19.28 13.98 0.87
N GLY A 165 19.00 15.21 0.39
CA GLY A 165 18.69 16.35 1.25
C GLY A 165 17.50 16.09 2.19
N THR A 166 16.43 15.48 1.67
CA THR A 166 15.24 15.12 2.44
C THR A 166 15.53 14.06 3.49
N LEU A 167 16.20 12.96 3.11
CA LEU A 167 16.58 11.91 4.05
C LEU A 167 17.50 12.44 5.16
N ARG A 168 18.43 13.34 4.82
CA ARG A 168 19.27 14.02 5.81
C ARG A 168 18.44 14.82 6.79
N MET A 169 17.52 15.65 6.30
CA MET A 169 16.63 16.45 7.14
C MET A 169 15.76 15.57 8.05
N VAL A 170 15.24 14.44 7.55
CA VAL A 170 14.51 13.44 8.34
C VAL A 170 15.40 12.84 9.42
N THR A 171 16.61 12.41 9.07
CA THR A 171 17.54 11.72 9.96
C THR A 171 18.06 12.64 11.07
N GLU A 172 18.37 13.90 10.73
CA GLU A 172 18.83 14.92 11.66
C GLU A 172 17.70 15.53 12.50
N ARG A 173 16.43 15.19 12.21
CA ARG A 173 15.23 15.79 12.80
C ARG A 173 15.21 17.32 12.65
N SER A 174 15.74 17.80 11.53
CA SER A 174 15.74 19.21 11.14
C SER A 174 14.36 19.61 10.61
N ALA A 175 13.39 19.63 11.53
CA ALA A 175 11.95 19.70 11.25
C ALA A 175 11.43 20.91 10.46
N PRO A 176 11.93 22.17 10.65
CA PRO A 176 11.21 23.35 10.14
C PRO A 176 11.04 23.40 8.62
N ARG A 177 11.88 22.69 7.87
CA ARG A 177 11.83 22.69 6.39
C ARG A 177 10.97 21.58 5.80
N LEU A 178 10.61 20.56 6.57
CA LEU A 178 9.83 19.42 6.08
C LEU A 178 8.38 19.44 6.58
N GLU A 179 8.00 20.34 7.49
CA GLU A 179 6.64 20.40 8.04
C GLU A 179 5.55 20.46 6.96
N GLU A 180 5.78 21.20 5.88
CA GLU A 180 4.83 21.33 4.77
C GLU A 180 4.68 20.04 3.94
N GLN A 181 5.72 19.21 3.89
CA GLN A 181 5.80 17.97 3.11
C GLN A 181 5.57 16.71 3.96
N THR A 182 5.54 16.86 5.29
CA THR A 182 5.39 15.77 6.24
C THR A 182 3.92 15.52 6.55
N LEU A 183 3.48 14.29 6.32
CA LEU A 183 2.17 13.80 6.71
C LEU A 183 2.31 12.86 7.90
N LEU A 184 1.87 13.30 9.07
CA LEU A 184 1.77 12.43 10.24
C LEU A 184 0.61 11.45 10.07
N ILE A 185 0.82 10.18 10.40
CA ILE A 185 -0.23 9.15 10.27
C ILE A 185 -1.42 9.45 11.20
N GLY A 186 -1.16 10.08 12.35
CA GLY A 186 -2.22 10.58 13.24
C GLY A 186 -3.11 11.61 12.55
N ASP A 187 -2.50 12.61 11.90
CA ASP A 187 -3.23 13.69 11.23
C ASP A 187 -4.03 13.18 10.03
N LEU A 188 -3.48 12.22 9.27
CA LEU A 188 -4.20 11.58 8.17
C LEU A 188 -5.41 10.78 8.68
N ARG A 189 -5.26 10.07 9.80
CA ARG A 189 -6.38 9.38 10.45
C ARG A 189 -7.45 10.37 10.91
N ASP A 190 -7.05 11.45 11.55
CA ASP A 190 -7.98 12.47 12.03
C ASP A 190 -8.68 13.18 10.86
N LEU A 191 -7.98 13.41 9.75
CA LEU A 191 -8.56 13.94 8.52
C LEU A 191 -9.67 13.03 7.98
N VAL A 192 -9.41 11.71 7.91
CA VAL A 192 -10.42 10.72 7.49
C VAL A 192 -11.62 10.73 8.44
N LEU A 193 -11.39 10.73 9.75
CA LEU A 193 -12.47 10.72 10.75
C LEU A 193 -13.31 12.00 10.74
N ARG A 194 -12.68 13.18 10.56
CA ARG A 194 -13.40 14.45 10.42
C ARG A 194 -14.23 14.47 9.13
N THR A 195 -13.65 14.02 8.02
CA THR A 195 -14.35 13.92 6.73
C THR A 195 -15.58 13.02 6.86
N HIS A 196 -15.41 11.84 7.46
CA HIS A 196 -16.51 10.93 7.72
C HIS A 196 -17.63 11.59 8.52
N ALA A 197 -17.31 12.26 9.63
CA ALA A 197 -18.29 12.92 10.49
C ALA A 197 -19.05 14.05 9.77
N GLU A 198 -18.37 14.82 8.93
CA GLU A 198 -18.97 15.89 8.12
C GLU A 198 -20.02 15.34 7.14
N TYR A 199 -19.68 14.29 6.39
CA TYR A 199 -20.60 13.68 5.42
C TYR A 199 -21.73 12.92 6.11
N ALA A 200 -21.45 12.24 7.22
CA ALA A 200 -22.45 11.55 8.02
C ALA A 200 -23.47 12.53 8.66
N GLY A 201 -23.04 13.73 9.02
CA GLY A 201 -23.91 14.77 9.58
C GLY A 201 -24.79 15.50 8.56
N ARG A 202 -24.36 15.54 7.28
CA ARG A 202 -25.10 16.20 6.18
C ARG A 202 -26.25 15.37 5.63
N MET A 203 -26.11 14.04 5.65
CA MET A 203 -27.16 13.18 5.16
C MET A 203 -28.32 13.18 6.16
N PRO A 204 -29.54 13.58 5.76
CA PRO A 204 -30.72 13.35 6.57
C PRO A 204 -30.68 11.88 6.95
N ARG A 205 -30.68 11.58 8.26
CA ARG A 205 -30.89 10.20 8.71
C ARG A 205 -32.14 9.77 7.98
N LEU A 206 -31.99 8.86 7.01
CA LEU A 206 -33.12 8.18 6.40
C LEU A 206 -33.79 7.55 7.60
N LEU A 207 -34.82 8.23 8.10
CA LEU A 207 -35.66 7.80 9.20
C LEU A 207 -35.95 6.37 8.81
N HIS A 208 -35.34 5.42 9.53
CA HIS A 208 -35.51 4.01 9.22
C HIS A 208 -37.00 3.84 9.15
N ALA A 209 -37.51 3.66 7.92
CA ALA A 209 -38.91 3.44 7.68
C ALA A 209 -39.18 2.22 8.53
N ARG A 210 -39.87 2.46 9.65
CA ARG A 210 -40.02 1.52 10.75
C ARG A 210 -40.39 0.21 10.07
N ALA A 211 -39.47 -0.76 10.10
CA ALA A 211 -39.67 -2.00 9.36
C ALA A 211 -41.10 -2.45 9.70
N PRO A 212 -41.98 -2.65 8.70
CA PRO A 212 -43.37 -2.98 8.97
C PRO A 212 -43.33 -4.11 9.97
N SER A 213 -43.88 -3.86 11.16
CA SER A 213 -43.86 -4.83 12.26
C SER A 213 -44.25 -6.16 11.65
N VAL A 214 -43.34 -7.12 11.63
CA VAL A 214 -43.63 -8.48 11.22
C VAL A 214 -44.83 -8.86 12.09
N ARG A 215 -46.02 -8.91 11.46
CA ARG A 215 -47.20 -9.43 12.13
C ARG A 215 -46.78 -10.79 12.64
N GLU A 216 -46.91 -11.01 13.95
CA GLU A 216 -46.66 -12.31 14.54
C GLU A 216 -47.33 -13.36 13.65
N PRO A 217 -46.62 -14.42 13.22
CA PRO A 217 -47.27 -15.53 12.55
C PRO A 217 -48.36 -16.04 13.49
N ILE A 218 -49.59 -16.07 12.98
CA ILE A 218 -50.70 -16.74 13.64
C ILE A 218 -50.20 -18.14 13.97
N ARG A 219 -50.17 -18.49 15.26
CA ARG A 219 -49.87 -19.85 15.71
C ARG A 219 -50.97 -20.76 15.16
N GLU A 220 -50.69 -21.42 14.04
CA GLU A 220 -51.39 -22.65 13.67
C GLU A 220 -50.89 -23.77 14.58
N ASP A 221 -51.42 -23.78 15.81
CA ASP A 221 -51.62 -25.02 16.54
C ASP A 221 -52.64 -25.84 15.73
N GLU A 222 -52.18 -26.69 14.80
CA GLU A 222 -52.84 -27.91 14.34
C GLU A 222 -52.14 -28.50 13.11
N ARG A 223 -51.23 -29.47 13.34
CA ARG A 223 -51.12 -30.76 12.63
C ARG A 223 -49.72 -31.33 12.78
N TRP A 224 -49.55 -32.06 13.87
CA TRP A 224 -48.57 -33.11 13.98
C TRP A 224 -49.34 -34.42 14.05
N GLN A 225 -49.47 -35.16 12.93
CA GLN A 225 -49.65 -36.61 12.94
C GLN A 225 -49.11 -37.24 11.64
N GLY A 226 -48.09 -38.10 11.82
CA GLY A 226 -47.72 -39.20 10.92
C GLY A 226 -46.83 -38.80 9.75
N GLU A 227 -45.83 -39.56 9.32
CA GLU A 227 -45.37 -40.87 9.76
C GLU A 227 -44.10 -41.18 8.95
N THR A 228 -43.09 -41.74 9.63
CA THR A 228 -42.19 -42.81 9.15
C THR A 228 -41.28 -42.67 7.90
N ARG A 229 -39.99 -42.86 8.20
CA ARG A 229 -39.09 -43.95 7.74
C ARG A 229 -38.14 -43.73 6.52
N PHE A 230 -36.96 -44.34 6.71
CA PHE A 230 -35.90 -44.75 5.76
C PHE A 230 -35.02 -43.63 5.20
N GLY A 231 -33.69 -43.74 5.17
CA GLY A 231 -32.80 -44.84 5.50
C GLY A 231 -31.34 -44.40 5.43
N SER A 232 -30.51 -45.04 6.25
CA SER A 232 -29.06 -44.90 6.31
C SER A 232 -28.37 -45.64 5.16
N ALA A 233 -27.34 -45.05 4.55
CA ALA A 233 -26.24 -45.75 3.85
C ALA A 233 -25.06 -44.76 3.59
N PRO A 234 -23.84 -45.20 3.21
CA PRO A 234 -22.73 -45.27 4.15
C PRO A 234 -21.51 -44.42 3.75
N ILE A 235 -20.59 -44.35 4.72
CA ILE A 235 -19.23 -43.80 4.67
C ILE A 235 -18.37 -44.60 3.68
N GLY A 236 -17.81 -43.93 2.68
CA GLY A 236 -16.80 -44.47 1.77
C GLY A 236 -15.42 -43.84 2.04
N THR A 237 -14.54 -44.62 2.65
CA THR A 237 -13.09 -44.38 2.75
C THR A 237 -12.37 -44.90 1.52
N SER A 238 -11.40 -44.15 0.98
CA SER A 238 -10.23 -44.57 0.17
C SER A 238 -9.60 -43.31 -0.43
N SER A 239 -8.31 -43.14 -0.69
CA SER A 239 -7.06 -43.82 -0.35
C SER A 239 -5.96 -42.92 -0.92
N THR A 240 -4.89 -42.74 -0.15
CA THR A 240 -3.50 -42.44 -0.57
C THR A 240 -3.19 -42.49 -2.07
N ASN A 241 -2.53 -41.45 -2.60
CA ASN A 241 -1.44 -41.66 -3.55
C ASN A 241 -0.32 -40.63 -3.38
N ARG A 242 0.86 -41.18 -3.12
CA ARG A 242 2.20 -40.58 -3.05
C ARG A 242 2.91 -41.04 -4.33
N CYS A 243 3.50 -40.14 -5.11
CA CYS A 243 4.58 -40.39 -6.07
C CYS A 243 5.21 -39.02 -6.36
N ARG A 244 6.42 -38.77 -5.83
CA ARG A 244 7.76 -38.94 -6.44
C ARG A 244 8.20 -37.67 -7.15
#